data_AF-A0A0S8CJ08-F1
#
_entry.id   AF-A0A0S8CJ08-F1
#
_cell.length_a   1.000
_cell.length_b   1.000
_cell.length_c   1.000
_cell.angle_alpha   90.00
_cell.angle_beta   90.00
_cell.angle_gamma   90.00
#
_symmetry.space_group_name_H-M   'P 1'
#
loop_
_entity.id
_entity.type
_entity.pdbx_description
1 polymer ?
#
loop_
_entity_poly.entity_id
_entity_poly.type
_entity_poly.pdbx_seq_one_letter_code
_entity_poly.pdbx_strand_id
1 'polypeptide(L)'
;MSKLFPLSFLIILSLTVVILAPQIISAEEVINEVYLLVKNDKLLAFSGLRNNWSEKDLRTGETVIKSMYDGNVAVAYTSERALAFSSFTGRWTEERFRIRETVVSLSAEGNIATVITNIRALAFSAQNGAWIESHFNIGE
;
A
#
# COMPACT_ATOMS: atom_id res chain seq x y z
N MET A 1 2.95 33.42 58.66
CA MET A 1 1.79 32.50 58.58
C MET A 1 1.57 32.13 57.11
N SER A 2 2.11 31.00 56.65
CA SER A 2 1.89 30.51 55.28
C SER A 2 0.64 29.65 55.23
N LYS A 3 -0.38 30.08 54.48
CA LYS A 3 -1.59 29.28 54.22
C LYS A 3 -1.20 28.11 53.30
N LEU A 4 -1.27 26.88 53.80
CA LEU A 4 -1.19 25.68 52.97
C LEU A 4 -2.44 25.58 52.10
N PHE A 5 -2.27 25.31 50.81
CA PHE A 5 -3.38 25.07 49.88
C PHE A 5 -4.05 23.72 50.20
N PRO A 6 -5.38 23.62 50.11
CA PRO A 6 -6.10 22.38 50.41
C PRO A 6 -5.77 21.31 49.37
N LEU A 7 -5.64 20.06 49.83
CA LEU A 7 -5.26 18.89 49.02
C LEU A 7 -6.15 18.69 47.77
N SER A 8 -7.42 19.10 47.85
CA SER A 8 -8.36 19.09 46.74
C SER A 8 -7.97 20.02 45.57
N PHE A 9 -7.31 21.14 45.86
CA PHE A 9 -6.85 22.08 44.84
C PHE A 9 -5.68 21.50 44.02
N LEU A 10 -4.79 20.75 44.66
CA LEU A 10 -3.68 20.06 44.01
C LEU A 10 -4.15 18.93 43.08
N ILE A 11 -5.18 18.18 43.48
CA ILE A 11 -5.74 17.08 42.67
C ILE A 11 -6.42 17.63 41.42
N ILE A 12 -7.24 18.69 41.55
CA ILE A 12 -7.93 19.30 40.39
C ILE A 12 -6.91 19.92 39.41
N LEU A 13 -5.88 20.59 39.93
CA LEU A 13 -4.81 21.15 39.10
C LEU A 13 -4.06 20.06 38.32
N SER A 14 -3.76 18.91 38.96
CA SER A 14 -3.13 17.77 38.27
C SER A 14 -4.00 17.15 37.17
N LEU A 15 -5.33 17.09 37.37
CA LEU A 15 -6.24 16.53 36.37
C LEU A 15 -6.34 17.41 35.13
N THR A 16 -6.31 18.74 35.31
CA THR A 16 -6.37 19.69 34.19
C THR A 16 -5.12 19.69 33.31
N VAL A 17 -3.93 19.47 33.88
CA VAL A 17 -2.66 19.45 33.13
C VAL A 17 -2.58 18.25 32.18
N VAL A 18 -3.15 17.10 32.55
CA VAL A 18 -3.16 15.89 31.69
C VAL A 18 -4.05 16.07 30.46
N ILE A 19 -5.14 16.84 30.57
CA ILE A 19 -6.09 17.06 29.46
C ILE A 19 -5.57 18.16 28.51
N LEU A 20 -4.83 19.15 29.03
CA LEU A 20 -4.21 20.24 28.25
C LEU A 20 -2.84 19.86 27.65
N ALA A 21 -2.25 18.73 28.04
CA ALA A 21 -1.05 18.24 27.40
C ALA A 21 -1.37 17.92 25.93
N PRO A 22 -0.58 18.43 24.97
CA PRO A 22 -0.74 18.04 23.57
C PRO A 22 -0.62 16.51 23.51
N GLN A 23 -1.69 15.86 23.07
CA GLN A 23 -1.66 14.44 22.77
C GLN A 23 -0.63 14.30 21.64
N ILE A 24 0.54 13.72 21.94
CA ILE A 24 1.51 13.37 20.90
C ILE A 24 0.86 12.25 20.11
N ILE A 25 0.19 12.60 19.01
CA ILE A 25 -0.23 11.62 18.00
C ILE A 25 1.09 11.13 17.39
N SER A 26 1.58 9.99 17.87
CA SER A 26 2.65 9.27 17.17
C SER A 26 2.14 8.93 15.78
N ALA A 27 2.83 9.38 14.73
CA ALA A 27 2.63 8.80 13.41
C ALA A 27 2.93 7.31 13.54
N GLU A 28 1.93 6.47 13.28
CA GLU A 28 2.12 5.02 13.20
C GLU A 28 3.16 4.76 12.11
N GLU A 29 4.31 4.21 12.48
CA GLU A 29 5.33 3.82 11.52
C GLU A 29 4.74 2.70 10.66
N VAL A 30 4.40 3.01 9.40
CA VAL A 30 3.91 2.01 8.45
C VAL A 30 5.07 1.08 8.14
N ILE A 31 5.04 -0.11 8.73
CA ILE A 31 6.03 -1.15 8.45
C ILE A 31 5.76 -1.67 7.03
N ASN A 32 6.77 -1.53 6.17
CA ASN A 32 6.76 -2.13 4.85
C ASN A 32 7.08 -3.63 4.97
N GLU A 33 6.05 -4.44 4.84
CA GLU A 33 6.09 -5.90 4.82
C GLU A 33 6.38 -6.46 3.43
N VAL A 34 6.58 -5.58 2.44
CA VAL A 34 6.96 -5.96 1.08
C VAL A 34 8.22 -5.22 0.67
N TYR A 35 9.11 -5.95 0.00
CA TYR A 35 10.18 -5.38 -0.80
C TYR A 35 10.10 -5.91 -2.22
N LEU A 36 10.30 -5.04 -3.21
CA LEU A 36 10.25 -5.41 -4.63
C LEU A 36 11.61 -5.21 -5.30
N LEU A 37 12.08 -6.24 -6.00
CA LEU A 37 13.25 -6.20 -6.86
C LEU A 37 12.87 -6.56 -8.30
N VAL A 38 13.22 -5.69 -9.25
CA VAL A 38 13.00 -5.91 -10.69
C VAL A 38 14.30 -6.41 -11.33
N LYS A 39 14.21 -7.51 -12.07
CA LYS A 39 15.27 -8.04 -12.95
C LYS A 39 14.78 -8.04 -14.40
N ASN A 40 15.69 -8.34 -15.32
CA ASN A 40 15.41 -8.31 -16.77
C ASN A 40 14.29 -9.27 -17.19
N ASP A 41 14.17 -10.42 -16.53
CA ASP A 41 13.30 -11.53 -16.89
C ASP A 41 12.27 -11.88 -15.81
N LYS A 42 12.33 -11.24 -14.64
CA LYS A 42 11.43 -11.53 -13.52
C LYS A 42 11.32 -10.38 -12.53
N LEU A 43 10.26 -10.42 -11.74
CA LEU A 43 10.11 -9.66 -10.51
C LEU A 43 10.27 -10.59 -9.30
N LEU A 44 10.91 -10.09 -8.25
CA LEU A 44 11.09 -10.77 -6.98
C LEU A 44 10.44 -9.93 -5.89
N ALA A 45 9.47 -10.48 -5.18
CA ALA A 45 8.88 -9.85 -4.02
C ALA A 45 9.22 -10.63 -2.76
N PHE A 46 9.75 -9.94 -1.75
CA PHE A 46 9.89 -10.49 -0.41
C PHE A 46 8.66 -10.14 0.41
N SER A 47 8.13 -11.11 1.15
CA SER A 47 7.09 -10.89 2.17
C SER A 47 7.73 -10.99 3.55
N GLY A 48 7.71 -9.90 4.32
CA GLY A 48 8.11 -9.89 5.73
C GLY A 48 7.19 -10.78 6.58
N LEU A 49 5.88 -10.69 6.37
CA LEU A 49 4.87 -11.51 7.04
C LEU A 49 5.07 -13.03 6.86
N ARG A 50 5.61 -13.45 5.71
CA ARG A 50 5.82 -14.87 5.38
C ARG A 50 7.29 -15.29 5.42
N ASN A 51 8.20 -14.33 5.58
CA ASN A 51 9.64 -14.50 5.54
C ASN A 51 10.12 -15.31 4.32
N ASN A 52 9.61 -14.99 3.13
CA ASN A 52 9.98 -15.68 1.89
C ASN A 52 10.03 -14.76 0.67
N TRP A 53 10.76 -15.22 -0.35
CA TRP A 53 10.77 -14.63 -1.68
C TRP A 53 9.75 -15.32 -2.58
N SER A 54 9.10 -14.53 -3.45
CA SER A 54 8.15 -14.99 -4.45
C SER A 54 8.51 -14.38 -5.80
N GLU A 55 8.64 -15.22 -6.82
CA GLU A 55 9.08 -14.80 -8.15
C GLU A 55 7.89 -14.70 -9.12
N LYS A 56 7.99 -13.76 -10.07
CA LYS A 56 7.11 -13.66 -11.22
C LYS A 56 7.92 -13.47 -12.50
N ASP A 57 7.92 -14.49 -13.34
CA ASP A 57 8.59 -14.42 -14.64
C ASP A 57 7.84 -13.49 -15.60
N LEU A 58 8.63 -12.71 -16.33
CA LEU A 58 8.21 -11.93 -17.48
C LEU A 58 8.17 -12.83 -18.71
N ARG A 59 7.24 -12.54 -19.61
CA ARG A 59 7.15 -13.20 -20.91
C ARG A 59 8.27 -12.69 -21.83
N THR A 60 8.56 -13.44 -22.89
CA THR A 60 9.55 -13.04 -23.89
C THR A 60 9.21 -11.67 -24.48
N GLY A 61 10.11 -10.70 -24.32
CA GLY A 61 9.92 -9.33 -24.80
C GLY A 61 9.04 -8.44 -23.91
N GLU A 62 8.45 -8.98 -22.85
CA GLU A 62 7.73 -8.20 -21.85
C GLU A 62 8.74 -7.39 -21.01
N THR A 63 8.47 -6.10 -20.84
CA THR A 63 9.33 -5.20 -20.06
C THR A 63 8.54 -4.52 -18.96
N VAL A 64 9.14 -4.38 -17.77
CA VAL A 64 8.55 -3.60 -16.67
C VAL A 64 8.70 -2.12 -17.01
N ILE A 65 7.57 -1.41 -17.08
CA ILE A 65 7.55 0.03 -17.40
C ILE A 65 7.65 0.84 -16.10
N LYS A 66 6.89 0.45 -15.07
CA LYS A 66 6.95 1.08 -13.75
C LYS A 66 6.59 0.07 -12.66
N SER A 67 7.14 0.29 -11.47
CA SER A 67 6.81 -0.48 -10.28
C SER A 67 6.80 0.37 -9.02
N MET A 68 6.07 -0.06 -8.01
CA MET A 68 5.94 0.55 -6.69
C MET A 68 5.68 -0.54 -5.64
N TYR A 69 5.98 -0.25 -4.38
CA TYR A 69 5.55 -1.05 -3.25
C TYR A 69 5.39 -0.15 -2.03
N ASP A 70 4.44 -0.49 -1.18
CA ASP A 70 4.18 0.16 0.11
C ASP A 70 3.35 -0.79 0.98
N GLY A 71 3.56 -0.71 2.30
CA GLY A 71 2.93 -1.58 3.29
C GLY A 71 3.02 -3.06 2.92
N ASN A 72 1.88 -3.62 2.50
CA ASN A 72 1.65 -5.05 2.24
C ASN A 72 1.49 -5.38 0.75
N VAL A 73 1.72 -4.42 -0.14
CA VAL A 73 1.50 -4.58 -1.57
C VAL A 73 2.70 -4.14 -2.39
N ALA A 74 3.02 -4.92 -3.41
CA ALA A 74 3.85 -4.47 -4.52
C ALA A 74 3.04 -4.51 -5.81
N VAL A 75 3.28 -3.57 -6.70
CA VAL A 75 2.64 -3.50 -8.00
C VAL A 75 3.64 -3.09 -9.06
N ALA A 76 3.49 -3.67 -10.24
CA ALA A 76 4.16 -3.23 -11.44
C ALA A 76 3.18 -3.26 -12.60
N TYR A 77 3.42 -2.43 -13.60
CA TYR A 77 2.86 -2.70 -14.92
C TYR A 77 3.97 -2.86 -15.95
N THR A 78 3.70 -3.76 -16.87
CA THR A 78 4.59 -4.11 -17.96
C THR A 78 4.03 -3.59 -19.27
N SER A 79 4.73 -3.88 -20.37
CA SER A 79 4.21 -3.70 -21.72
C SER A 79 2.94 -4.51 -22.03
N GLU A 80 2.53 -5.44 -21.16
CA GLU A 80 1.41 -6.35 -21.43
C GLU A 80 0.33 -6.44 -20.33
N ARG A 81 0.70 -6.22 -19.06
CA ARG A 81 -0.19 -6.52 -17.93
C ARG A 81 0.18 -5.74 -16.67
N ALA A 82 -0.79 -5.58 -15.80
CA ALA A 82 -0.56 -5.26 -14.40
C ALA A 82 -0.20 -6.53 -13.63
N LEU A 83 0.73 -6.40 -12.70
CA LEU A 83 1.20 -7.44 -11.78
C LEU A 83 1.12 -6.88 -10.37
N ALA A 84 0.48 -7.59 -9.44
CA ALA A 84 0.50 -7.22 -8.04
C ALA A 84 0.87 -8.41 -7.17
N PHE A 85 1.58 -8.13 -6.08
CA PHE A 85 1.98 -9.09 -5.07
C PHE A 85 1.33 -8.72 -3.74
N SER A 86 0.88 -9.74 -3.02
CA SER A 86 0.29 -9.63 -1.69
C SER A 86 1.23 -10.24 -0.65
N SER A 87 1.70 -9.47 0.34
CA SER A 87 2.46 -10.03 1.48
C SER A 87 1.64 -11.05 2.26
N PHE A 88 0.33 -10.79 2.43
CA PHE A 88 -0.60 -11.64 3.15
C PHE A 88 -0.75 -13.02 2.54
N THR A 89 -0.79 -13.14 1.22
CA THR A 89 -0.95 -14.44 0.53
C THR A 89 0.38 -15.01 0.03
N GLY A 90 1.40 -14.17 -0.15
CA GLY A 90 2.68 -14.55 -0.77
C GLY A 90 2.58 -14.81 -2.27
N ARG A 91 1.49 -14.37 -2.92
CA ARG A 91 1.18 -14.69 -4.32
C ARG A 91 1.19 -13.46 -5.21
N TRP A 92 1.57 -13.70 -6.46
CA TRP A 92 1.44 -12.77 -7.58
C TRP A 92 0.10 -12.99 -8.28
N THR A 93 -0.60 -11.89 -8.57
CA THR A 93 -1.84 -11.87 -9.35
C THR A 93 -1.68 -10.90 -10.51
N GLU A 94 -2.16 -11.27 -11.70
CA GLU A 94 -2.02 -10.48 -12.92
C GLU A 94 -3.37 -10.08 -13.51
N GLU A 95 -3.38 -8.93 -14.20
CA GLU A 95 -4.50 -8.45 -14.99
C GLU A 95 -3.97 -7.97 -16.35
N ARG A 96 -4.46 -8.56 -17.45
CA ARG A 96 -3.96 -8.24 -18.79
C ARG A 96 -4.54 -6.94 -19.31
N PHE A 97 -3.72 -6.15 -20.01
CA PHE A 97 -4.21 -4.97 -20.70
C PHE A 97 -4.94 -5.33 -22.00
N ARG A 98 -5.97 -4.54 -22.30
CA ARG A 98 -6.76 -4.63 -23.53
C ARG A 98 -6.02 -3.95 -24.68
N ILE A 99 -6.50 -4.17 -25.90
CA ILE A 99 -5.95 -3.52 -27.10
C ILE A 99 -6.03 -1.99 -26.95
N ARG A 100 -4.90 -1.30 -27.15
CA ARG A 100 -4.75 0.16 -27.02
C ARG A 100 -5.06 0.70 -25.62
N GLU A 101 -5.07 -0.15 -24.60
CA GLU A 101 -5.10 0.29 -23.21
C GLU A 101 -3.72 0.82 -22.82
N THR A 102 -3.69 2.00 -22.18
CA THR A 102 -2.49 2.70 -21.76
C THR A 102 -2.62 3.10 -20.30
N VAL A 103 -1.57 2.88 -19.53
CA VAL A 103 -1.55 3.24 -18.11
C VAL A 103 -1.33 4.74 -17.95
N VAL A 104 -2.22 5.39 -17.21
CA VAL A 104 -2.20 6.82 -16.85
C VAL A 104 -1.53 7.00 -15.49
N SER A 105 -1.84 6.14 -14.52
CA SER A 105 -1.20 6.18 -13.20
C SER A 105 -1.05 4.82 -12.55
N LEU A 106 -0.09 4.75 -11.61
CA LEU A 106 0.23 3.59 -10.78
C LEU A 106 0.41 4.10 -9.34
N SER A 107 -0.24 3.44 -8.37
CA SER A 107 0.00 3.69 -6.94
C SER A 107 0.06 2.40 -6.14
N ALA A 108 0.77 2.45 -5.00
CA ALA A 108 0.79 1.43 -3.95
C ALA A 108 0.72 2.17 -2.61
N GLU A 109 -0.29 1.87 -1.80
CA GLU A 109 -0.55 2.53 -0.51
C GLU A 109 -1.10 1.49 0.48
N GLY A 110 -0.32 1.18 1.52
CA GLY A 110 -0.68 0.23 2.56
C GLY A 110 -1.06 -1.15 2.01
N ASN A 111 -2.35 -1.42 1.88
CA ASN A 111 -2.87 -2.71 1.42
C ASN A 111 -3.40 -2.69 -0.02
N ILE A 112 -3.38 -1.52 -0.68
CA ILE A 112 -4.05 -1.30 -1.96
C ILE A 112 -3.03 -0.87 -3.01
N ALA A 113 -3.09 -1.47 -4.18
CA ALA A 113 -2.44 -0.93 -5.36
C ALA A 113 -3.48 -0.52 -6.41
N THR A 114 -3.22 0.54 -7.15
CA THR A 114 -4.07 0.94 -8.26
C THR A 114 -3.29 1.06 -9.56
N VAL A 115 -3.93 0.64 -10.65
CA VAL A 115 -3.50 0.90 -12.02
C VAL A 115 -4.65 1.59 -12.73
N ILE A 116 -4.49 2.87 -13.02
CA ILE A 116 -5.47 3.65 -13.77
C ILE A 116 -5.05 3.67 -15.22
N THR A 117 -5.96 3.30 -16.11
CA THR A 117 -5.74 3.31 -17.56
C THR A 117 -6.66 4.32 -18.23
N ASN A 118 -6.53 4.48 -19.55
CA ASN A 118 -7.42 5.33 -20.32
C ASN A 118 -8.86 4.79 -20.46
N ILE A 119 -9.14 3.56 -19.99
CA ILE A 119 -10.47 2.93 -20.14
C ILE A 119 -11.04 2.33 -18.84
N ARG A 120 -10.23 2.09 -17.81
CA ARG A 120 -10.68 1.51 -16.54
C ARG A 120 -9.72 1.81 -15.38
N ALA A 121 -10.24 1.67 -14.17
CA ALA A 121 -9.46 1.61 -12.95
C ALA A 121 -9.35 0.16 -12.48
N LEU A 122 -8.15 -0.29 -12.17
CA LEU A 122 -7.88 -1.58 -11.56
C LEU A 122 -7.38 -1.34 -10.12
N ALA A 123 -8.07 -1.89 -9.14
CA ALA A 123 -7.66 -1.86 -7.75
C ALA A 123 -7.31 -3.27 -7.28
N PHE A 124 -6.12 -3.46 -6.73
CA PHE A 124 -5.70 -4.71 -6.11
C PHE A 124 -5.76 -4.59 -4.60
N SER A 125 -6.39 -5.55 -3.93
CA SER A 125 -6.34 -5.70 -2.48
C SER A 125 -5.34 -6.77 -2.09
N ALA A 126 -4.29 -6.39 -1.34
CA ALA A 126 -3.33 -7.35 -0.81
C ALA A 126 -3.97 -8.33 0.19
N GLN A 127 -4.98 -7.90 0.96
CA GLN A 127 -5.68 -8.77 1.90
C GLN A 127 -6.42 -9.91 1.18
N ASN A 128 -7.05 -9.60 0.04
CA ASN A 128 -7.82 -10.56 -0.72
C ASN A 128 -6.99 -11.25 -1.83
N GLY A 129 -5.86 -10.68 -2.21
CA GLY A 129 -5.02 -11.15 -3.31
C GLY A 129 -5.69 -11.02 -4.69
N ALA A 130 -6.64 -10.10 -4.85
CA ALA A 130 -7.51 -10.02 -6.02
C ALA A 130 -7.60 -8.60 -6.60
N TRP A 131 -7.77 -8.54 -7.94
CA TRP A 131 -8.09 -7.34 -8.69
C TRP A 131 -9.59 -7.10 -8.73
N ILE A 132 -9.99 -5.84 -8.69
CA ILE A 132 -11.34 -5.36 -8.93
C ILE A 132 -11.25 -4.28 -10.00
N GLU A 133 -12.12 -4.39 -11.02
CA GLU A 133 -12.23 -3.44 -12.11
C GLU A 133 -13.40 -2.47 -11.85
N SER A 134 -13.18 -1.18 -12.13
CA SER A 134 -14.22 -0.18 -12.29
C SER A 134 -14.04 0.52 -13.64
N HIS A 135 -15.14 0.69 -14.37
CA HIS A 135 -15.12 1.42 -15.63
C HIS A 135 -15.32 2.91 -15.38
N PHE A 136 -14.62 3.75 -16.12
CA PHE A 136 -14.94 5.18 -16.16
C PHE A 136 -16.24 5.35 -16.96
N ASN A 137 -17.32 5.76 -16.28
CA ASN A 137 -18.49 6.30 -16.97
C ASN A 137 -18.09 7.69 -17.51
N ILE A 138 -17.56 7.74 -18.72
CA ILE A 138 -17.33 9.02 -19.40
C ILE A 138 -18.67 9.40 -20.05
N GLY A 139 -19.53 10.11 -19.31
CA GLY A 139 -20.81 10.61 -19.84
C GLY A 139 -21.96 10.86 -18.85
N GLU A 140 -21.70 11.27 -17.60
CA GLU A 140 -22.72 11.98 -16.78
C GLU A 140 -22.36 13.45 -16.63
#